data_AF-A0A7C4SN76-F1
#
_entry.id   AF-A0A7C4SN76-F1
#
_cell.length_a   1.000
_cell.length_b   1.000
_cell.length_c   1.000
_cell.angle_alpha   90.00
_cell.angle_beta   90.00
_cell.angle_gamma   90.00
#
_symmetry.space_group_name_H-M   'P 1'
#
loop_
_entity.id
_entity.type
_entity.pdbx_description
1 polymer ?
#
loop_
_entity_poly.entity_id
_entity_poly.type
_entity_poly.pdbx_seq_one_letter_code
_entity_poly.pdbx_strand_id
1 'polypeptide(L)'
;MVWEDYRKGFCKEEIVLYDLTTGQSIQLTDDNITQFRPDVDGDLVVWTDLRNGTTYPNCSYENSDIYLYRISTGELRQLTSEPHDQEYATISGKYVAWTDYRYGSRDPSGVPIQSHVFVYNLEKGEEKQVTFGKGFVECCPKISGDLLVYLSYATGGWGALWMVDLKKYWPD
;
A
#
# COMPACT_ATOMS: atom_id res chain seq x y z
N MET A 1 2.39 13.05 11.24
CA MET A 1 3.47 12.11 10.80
C MET A 1 3.06 10.72 11.19
N VAL A 2 3.32 9.71 10.36
CA VAL A 2 3.05 8.30 10.68
C VAL A 2 4.33 7.49 10.53
N TRP A 3 4.52 6.47 11.38
CA TRP A 3 5.68 5.58 11.31
C TRP A 3 5.37 4.17 11.83
N GLU A 4 6.30 3.28 11.51
CA GLU A 4 6.35 1.90 11.98
C GLU A 4 7.08 1.85 13.32
N ASP A 5 6.42 1.29 14.32
CA ASP A 5 6.95 1.11 15.66
C ASP A 5 7.39 -0.33 15.90
N TYR A 6 8.69 -0.51 16.13
CA TYR A 6 9.35 -1.81 16.25
C TYR A 6 9.47 -2.29 17.71
N ARG A 7 8.88 -1.57 18.67
CA ARG A 7 9.06 -1.84 20.11
C ARG A 7 8.54 -3.21 20.57
N LYS A 8 7.60 -3.81 19.85
CA LYS A 8 7.06 -5.14 20.17
C LYS A 8 7.90 -6.31 19.68
N GLY A 9 8.97 -6.02 18.93
CA GLY A 9 9.93 -7.01 18.46
C GLY A 9 9.79 -7.32 16.98
N PHE A 10 10.59 -8.30 16.55
CA PHE A 10 10.77 -8.69 15.16
C PHE A 10 9.46 -9.26 14.54
N CYS A 11 9.08 -8.76 13.36
CA CYS A 11 7.83 -9.07 12.66
C CYS A 11 6.55 -8.70 13.45
N LYS A 12 6.59 -7.66 14.28
CA LYS A 12 5.44 -7.17 15.07
C LYS A 12 5.39 -5.66 15.07
N GLU A 13 5.69 -5.07 13.93
CA GLU A 13 5.66 -3.65 13.68
C GLU A 13 4.23 -3.13 13.78
N GLU A 14 4.04 -2.00 14.44
CA GLU A 14 2.72 -1.38 14.64
C GLU A 14 2.73 0.04 14.04
N ILE A 15 1.56 0.57 13.68
CA ILE A 15 1.46 1.93 13.14
C ILE A 15 1.17 2.94 14.24
N VAL A 16 1.97 3.99 14.29
CA VAL A 16 1.79 5.11 15.22
C VAL A 16 1.66 6.42 14.45
N LEU A 17 0.72 7.24 14.87
CA LEU A 17 0.50 8.61 14.40
C LEU A 17 1.05 9.59 15.44
N TYR A 18 1.72 10.64 14.98
CA TYR A 18 2.13 11.78 15.79
C TYR A 18 1.49 13.02 15.22
N ASP A 19 0.66 13.65 16.04
CA ASP A 19 0.05 14.92 15.76
C ASP A 19 1.06 16.03 16.09
N LEU A 20 1.53 16.70 15.04
CA LEU A 20 2.50 17.79 15.15
C LEU A 20 1.91 19.04 15.81
N THR A 21 0.59 19.18 15.85
CA THR A 21 -0.12 20.32 16.43
C THR A 21 -0.22 20.18 17.94
N THR A 22 -0.57 18.98 18.41
CA THR A 22 -0.75 18.70 19.85
C THR A 22 0.51 18.13 20.50
N GLY A 23 1.46 17.64 19.70
CA GLY A 23 2.66 16.96 20.17
C GLY A 23 2.40 15.58 20.77
N GLN A 24 1.25 14.97 20.45
CA GLN A 24 0.81 13.69 21.02
C GLN A 24 0.97 12.54 20.02
N SER A 25 1.36 11.37 20.54
CA SER A 25 1.36 10.11 19.79
C SER A 25 0.05 9.36 20.02
N ILE A 26 -0.49 8.78 18.95
CA ILE A 26 -1.68 7.93 18.94
C ILE A 26 -1.28 6.58 18.34
N GLN A 27 -1.47 5.51 19.12
CA GLN A 27 -1.27 4.15 18.66
C GLN A 27 -2.45 3.75 17.77
N LEU A 28 -2.22 3.47 16.48
CA LEU A 28 -3.29 3.12 15.54
C LEU A 28 -3.56 1.61 15.49
N THR A 29 -2.54 0.79 15.70
CA THR A 29 -2.63 -0.68 15.73
C THR A 29 -1.98 -1.20 17.02
N ASP A 30 -2.47 -2.31 17.59
CA ASP A 30 -1.88 -2.89 18.81
C ASP A 30 -2.11 -4.42 18.92
N ASP A 31 -2.27 -5.11 17.80
CA ASP A 31 -2.75 -6.50 17.76
C ASP A 31 -1.65 -7.56 17.67
N ASN A 32 -0.36 -7.17 17.69
CA ASN A 32 0.81 -8.03 17.52
C ASN A 32 0.89 -8.71 16.14
N ILE A 33 0.18 -8.15 15.15
CA ILE A 33 0.29 -8.51 13.75
C ILE A 33 1.22 -7.49 13.10
N THR A 34 1.97 -7.88 12.07
CA THR A 34 2.83 -6.94 11.35
C THR A 34 1.98 -5.94 10.57
N GLN A 35 2.15 -4.66 10.83
CA GLN A 35 1.71 -3.56 9.98
C GLN A 35 2.88 -2.66 9.60
N PHE A 36 2.94 -2.28 8.33
CA PHE A 36 4.09 -1.57 7.80
C PHE A 36 3.75 -0.68 6.61
N ARG A 37 4.72 0.15 6.21
CA ARG A 37 4.68 1.14 5.13
C ARG A 37 3.46 2.07 5.23
N PRO A 38 3.29 2.79 6.35
CA PRO A 38 2.20 3.73 6.45
C PRO A 38 2.43 4.96 5.56
N ASP A 39 1.34 5.53 5.07
CA ASP A 39 1.30 6.84 4.42
C ASP A 39 0.11 7.65 4.95
N VAL A 40 0.18 8.98 4.90
CA VAL A 40 -0.83 9.86 5.50
C VAL A 40 -1.12 11.07 4.63
N ASP A 41 -2.40 11.37 4.45
CA ASP A 41 -2.87 12.62 3.87
C ASP A 41 -4.09 13.16 4.62
N GLY A 42 -3.92 14.34 5.22
CA GLY A 42 -4.94 14.98 6.04
C GLY A 42 -5.48 14.08 7.16
N ASP A 43 -6.74 13.70 7.04
CA ASP A 43 -7.51 12.90 8.01
C ASP A 43 -7.38 11.37 7.78
N LEU A 44 -6.60 10.95 6.79
CA LEU A 44 -6.55 9.57 6.32
C LEU A 44 -5.14 8.99 6.46
N VAL A 45 -5.06 7.78 7.00
CA VAL A 45 -3.82 6.99 7.08
C VAL A 45 -4.04 5.68 6.35
N VAL A 46 -3.09 5.27 5.51
CA VAL A 46 -3.08 3.95 4.87
C VAL A 46 -1.85 3.16 5.29
N TRP A 47 -1.94 1.84 5.31
CA TRP A 47 -0.79 0.95 5.55
C TRP A 47 -1.02 -0.44 4.95
N THR A 48 0.04 -1.25 4.92
CA THR A 48 -0.02 -2.68 4.63
C THR A 48 -0.17 -3.46 5.92
N ASP A 49 -1.10 -4.41 5.96
CA ASP A 49 -1.51 -5.15 7.15
C ASP A 49 -1.54 -6.66 6.88
N LEU A 50 -0.93 -7.45 7.77
CA LEU A 50 -0.87 -8.91 7.65
C LEU A 50 -1.98 -9.64 8.40
N ARG A 51 -3.04 -8.96 8.86
CA ARG A 51 -4.06 -9.58 9.73
C ARG A 51 -4.87 -10.69 9.09
N ASN A 52 -5.02 -10.67 7.76
CA ASN A 52 -5.67 -11.74 7.00
C ASN A 52 -4.65 -12.65 6.32
N GLY A 53 -3.36 -12.38 6.52
CA GLY A 53 -2.26 -13.11 5.89
C GLY A 53 -1.61 -14.11 6.83
N THR A 54 -0.48 -14.65 6.36
CA THR A 54 0.39 -15.51 7.16
C THR A 54 1.74 -14.85 7.30
N THR A 55 2.21 -14.71 8.54
CA THR A 55 3.59 -14.29 8.84
C THR A 55 4.41 -15.50 9.28
N TYR A 56 5.54 -15.73 8.64
CA TYR A 56 6.45 -16.84 8.92
C TYR A 56 7.55 -16.41 9.91
N PRO A 57 8.21 -17.35 10.62
CA PRO A 57 9.23 -17.03 11.63
C PRO A 57 10.44 -16.22 11.15
N ASN A 58 10.67 -16.17 9.83
CA ASN A 58 11.74 -15.40 9.19
C ASN A 58 11.28 -14.01 8.69
N CYS A 59 10.14 -13.51 9.15
CA CYS A 59 9.44 -12.32 8.62
C CYS A 59 9.09 -12.37 7.13
N SER A 60 9.14 -13.54 6.47
CA SER A 60 8.43 -13.68 5.20
C SER A 60 6.93 -13.74 5.46
N TYR A 61 6.13 -13.37 4.47
CA TYR A 61 4.69 -13.37 4.59
C TYR A 61 4.01 -13.58 3.24
N GLU A 62 2.72 -13.81 3.31
CA GLU A 62 1.82 -13.87 2.16
C GLU A 62 0.44 -13.34 2.55
N ASN A 63 -0.29 -12.84 1.54
CA ASN A 63 -1.65 -12.35 1.65
C ASN A 63 -1.76 -11.10 2.54
N SER A 64 -0.95 -10.09 2.21
CA SER A 64 -1.01 -8.75 2.79
C SER A 64 -2.10 -7.89 2.16
N ASP A 65 -2.81 -7.10 2.97
CA ASP A 65 -3.89 -6.22 2.52
C ASP A 65 -3.60 -4.75 2.81
N ILE A 66 -4.26 -3.84 2.06
CA ILE A 66 -4.22 -2.40 2.33
C ILE A 66 -5.40 -1.99 3.21
N TYR A 67 -5.09 -1.32 4.32
CA TYR A 67 -6.07 -0.74 5.22
C TYR A 67 -6.02 0.79 5.18
N LEU A 68 -7.17 1.40 5.42
CA LEU A 68 -7.40 2.83 5.54
C LEU A 68 -8.01 3.13 6.89
N TYR A 69 -7.49 4.15 7.57
CA TYR A 69 -8.01 4.65 8.83
C TYR A 69 -8.33 6.13 8.73
N ARG A 70 -9.48 6.52 9.27
CA ARG A 70 -9.91 7.90 9.39
C ARG A 70 -9.68 8.40 10.81
N ILE A 71 -8.77 9.36 10.97
CA ILE A 71 -8.33 9.87 12.27
C ILE A 71 -9.50 10.48 13.05
N SER A 72 -10.32 11.31 12.42
CA SER A 72 -11.41 12.06 13.05
C SER A 72 -12.54 11.19 13.61
N THR A 73 -12.72 9.98 13.08
CA THR A 73 -13.84 9.10 13.45
C THR A 73 -13.40 7.80 14.09
N GLY A 74 -12.12 7.44 13.95
CA GLY A 74 -11.63 6.11 14.30
C GLY A 74 -12.09 5.00 13.36
N GLU A 75 -12.71 5.33 12.22
CA GLU A 75 -13.15 4.33 11.24
C GLU A 75 -11.95 3.62 10.62
N LEU A 76 -11.93 2.30 10.72
CA LEU A 76 -10.96 1.43 10.06
C LEU A 76 -11.65 0.66 8.93
N ARG A 77 -11.04 0.65 7.75
CA ARG A 77 -11.59 0.04 6.55
C ARG A 77 -10.52 -0.74 5.80
N GLN A 78 -10.84 -1.97 5.42
CA GLN A 78 -10.05 -2.77 4.48
C GLN A 78 -10.35 -2.29 3.05
N LEU A 79 -9.31 -2.01 2.26
CA LEU A 79 -9.44 -1.58 0.86
C LEU A 79 -9.23 -2.72 -0.14
N THR A 80 -8.41 -3.72 0.20
CA THR A 80 -8.11 -4.87 -0.66
C THR A 80 -8.44 -6.17 0.07
N SER A 81 -8.77 -7.23 -0.67
CA SER A 81 -9.08 -8.56 -0.11
C SER A 81 -8.70 -9.69 -1.06
N GLU A 82 -7.81 -9.41 -2.03
CA GLU A 82 -7.37 -10.40 -3.00
C GLU A 82 -6.33 -11.31 -2.35
N PRO A 83 -6.33 -12.63 -2.62
CA PRO A 83 -5.58 -13.64 -1.85
C PRO A 83 -4.05 -13.65 -2.13
N HIS A 84 -3.45 -12.48 -2.34
CA HIS A 84 -2.06 -12.23 -2.70
C HIS A 84 -1.56 -10.99 -1.96
N ASP A 85 -0.31 -10.63 -2.16
CA ASP A 85 0.25 -9.45 -1.52
C ASP A 85 -0.25 -8.16 -2.20
N GLN A 86 -0.74 -7.21 -1.38
CA GLN A 86 -0.94 -5.82 -1.75
C GLN A 86 -0.10 -4.94 -0.82
N GLU A 87 0.85 -4.21 -1.40
CA GLU A 87 1.93 -3.57 -0.66
C GLU A 87 2.24 -2.15 -1.17
N TYR A 88 3.02 -1.40 -0.39
CA TYR A 88 3.51 -0.06 -0.77
C TYR A 88 2.35 0.91 -1.04
N ALA A 89 1.36 0.93 -0.14
CA ALA A 89 0.27 1.88 -0.23
C ALA A 89 0.78 3.33 -0.19
N THR A 90 0.07 4.19 -0.91
CA THR A 90 0.25 5.64 -0.87
C THR A 90 -1.09 6.32 -1.05
N ILE A 91 -1.25 7.53 -0.48
CA ILE A 91 -2.52 8.25 -0.48
C ILE A 91 -2.34 9.72 -0.86
N SER A 92 -3.25 10.24 -1.69
CA SER A 92 -3.44 11.68 -1.90
C SER A 92 -4.89 11.99 -2.22
N GLY A 93 -5.51 12.82 -1.40
CA GLY A 93 -6.92 13.20 -1.45
C GLY A 93 -7.82 11.96 -1.47
N LYS A 94 -8.50 11.78 -2.59
CA LYS A 94 -9.44 10.66 -2.81
C LYS A 94 -8.79 9.40 -3.38
N TYR A 95 -7.51 9.42 -3.69
CA TYR A 95 -6.84 8.31 -4.35
C TYR A 95 -5.92 7.57 -3.39
N VAL A 96 -6.03 6.24 -3.40
CA VAL A 96 -5.08 5.33 -2.75
C VAL A 96 -4.49 4.44 -3.83
N ALA A 97 -3.17 4.31 -3.90
CA ALA A 97 -2.50 3.43 -4.86
C ALA A 97 -1.59 2.44 -4.15
N TRP A 98 -1.39 1.26 -4.75
CA TRP A 98 -0.54 0.20 -4.19
C TRP A 98 0.07 -0.67 -5.30
N THR A 99 1.04 -1.48 -4.90
CA THR A 99 1.61 -2.56 -5.70
C THR A 99 0.84 -3.84 -5.39
N ASP A 100 0.41 -4.54 -6.43
CA ASP A 100 -0.45 -5.71 -6.31
C ASP A 100 0.17 -6.91 -7.01
N TYR A 101 0.24 -8.02 -6.28
CA TYR A 101 0.85 -9.28 -6.72
C TYR A 101 -0.20 -10.34 -7.12
N ARG A 102 -1.48 -9.98 -7.31
CA ARG A 102 -2.58 -10.92 -7.67
C ARG A 102 -2.40 -11.68 -8.98
N TYR A 103 -1.51 -11.20 -9.85
CA TYR A 103 -1.17 -11.86 -11.11
C TYR A 103 0.26 -12.43 -11.11
N GLY A 104 0.93 -12.39 -9.95
CA GLY A 104 2.33 -12.74 -9.80
C GLY A 104 2.57 -14.23 -9.90
N SER A 105 3.13 -14.69 -11.02
CA SER A 105 3.99 -15.88 -10.95
C SER A 105 5.14 -15.59 -9.98
N ARG A 106 5.54 -16.60 -9.21
CA ARG A 106 6.78 -16.57 -8.42
C ARG A 106 7.86 -17.32 -9.18
N ASP A 107 9.12 -16.90 -9.05
CA ASP A 107 10.24 -17.71 -9.51
C ASP A 107 10.38 -18.98 -8.62
N PRO A 108 11.25 -19.95 -8.98
CA PRO A 108 11.46 -21.15 -8.18
C PRO A 108 11.97 -20.90 -6.75
N SER A 109 12.43 -19.69 -6.43
CA SER A 109 12.84 -19.28 -5.08
C SER A 109 11.72 -18.60 -4.28
N GLY A 110 10.53 -18.44 -4.89
CA GLY A 110 9.36 -17.84 -4.26
C GLY A 110 9.27 -16.32 -4.40
N VAL A 111 10.17 -15.69 -5.15
CA VAL A 111 10.17 -14.24 -5.38
C VAL A 111 9.09 -13.88 -6.40
N PRO A 112 8.18 -12.93 -6.11
CA PRO A 112 7.24 -12.45 -7.11
C PRO A 112 7.97 -11.85 -8.31
N ILE A 113 7.71 -12.40 -9.50
CA ILE A 113 8.32 -11.91 -10.76
C ILE A 113 7.35 -11.08 -11.60
N GLN A 114 6.16 -10.81 -11.08
CA GLN A 114 5.19 -9.92 -11.70
C GLN A 114 4.36 -9.22 -10.64
N SER A 115 4.17 -7.92 -10.83
CA SER A 115 3.34 -7.06 -10.00
C SER A 115 2.75 -5.95 -10.85
N HIS A 116 1.67 -5.36 -10.38
CA HIS A 116 0.98 -4.29 -11.07
C HIS A 116 0.64 -3.15 -10.11
N VAL A 117 0.57 -1.94 -10.64
CA VAL A 117 0.07 -0.78 -9.90
C VAL A 117 -1.43 -0.71 -10.04
N PHE A 118 -2.11 -0.57 -8.91
CA PHE A 118 -3.54 -0.34 -8.80
C PHE A 118 -3.81 0.99 -8.10
N VAL A 119 -4.99 1.55 -8.35
CA VAL A 119 -5.48 2.78 -7.73
C VAL A 119 -6.95 2.63 -7.37
N TYR A 120 -7.32 3.13 -6.21
CA TYR A 120 -8.67 3.16 -5.68
C TYR A 120 -9.14 4.59 -5.50
N ASN A 121 -10.35 4.87 -5.96
CA ASN A 121 -11.02 6.13 -5.76
C ASN A 121 -11.99 6.01 -4.57
N LEU A 122 -11.65 6.67 -3.47
CA LEU A 122 -12.40 6.67 -2.20
C LEU A 122 -13.81 7.26 -2.35
N GLU A 123 -14.00 8.25 -3.22
CA GLU A 123 -15.31 8.88 -3.45
C GLU A 123 -16.24 7.99 -4.30
N LYS A 124 -15.68 7.30 -5.29
CA LYS A 124 -16.44 6.43 -6.20
C LYS A 124 -16.59 5.02 -5.69
N GLY A 125 -15.75 4.62 -4.75
CA GLY A 125 -15.71 3.26 -4.25
C GLY A 125 -15.18 2.26 -5.30
N GLU A 126 -14.24 2.68 -6.14
CA GLU A 126 -13.85 1.92 -7.33
C GLU A 126 -12.33 1.73 -7.43
N GLU A 127 -11.92 0.50 -7.75
CA GLU A 127 -10.54 0.11 -8.05
C GLU A 127 -10.28 0.12 -9.57
N LYS A 128 -9.07 0.54 -9.99
CA LYS A 128 -8.56 0.43 -11.36
C LYS A 128 -7.14 -0.10 -11.37
N GLN A 129 -6.87 -1.04 -12.27
CA GLN A 129 -5.51 -1.43 -12.64
C GLN A 129 -4.89 -0.37 -13.57
N VAL A 130 -3.68 0.08 -13.25
CA VAL A 130 -2.96 1.11 -14.02
C VAL A 130 -2.03 0.46 -15.05
N THR A 131 -1.30 -0.58 -14.64
CA THR A 131 -0.28 -1.24 -15.46
C THR A 131 -0.73 -2.63 -15.92
N PHE A 132 -0.43 -3.01 -17.16
CA PHE A 132 -0.89 -4.27 -17.76
C PHE A 132 0.24 -5.12 -18.39
N GLY A 133 1.50 -4.71 -18.23
CA GLY A 133 2.65 -5.40 -18.83
C GLY A 133 2.86 -6.80 -18.26
N LYS A 134 3.07 -7.80 -19.12
CA LYS A 134 3.29 -9.20 -18.68
C LYS A 134 4.77 -9.45 -18.37
N GLY A 135 5.04 -10.15 -17.26
CA GLY A 135 6.40 -10.54 -16.87
C GLY A 135 7.27 -9.38 -16.41
N PHE A 136 6.65 -8.27 -16.00
CA PHE A 136 7.34 -7.10 -15.48
C PHE A 136 6.93 -6.84 -14.04
N VAL A 137 7.88 -6.31 -13.28
CA VAL A 137 7.64 -5.76 -11.96
C VAL A 137 7.26 -4.30 -12.15
N GLU A 138 6.12 -3.93 -11.60
CA GLU A 138 5.62 -2.57 -11.51
C GLU A 138 5.43 -2.30 -10.02
N CYS A 139 6.08 -1.28 -9.47
CA CYS A 139 6.09 -1.13 -8.01
C CYS A 139 6.07 0.31 -7.54
N CYS A 140 5.89 0.38 -6.22
CA CYS A 140 6.31 1.49 -5.39
C CYS A 140 5.63 2.81 -5.81
N PRO A 141 4.30 2.81 -5.99
CA PRO A 141 3.59 3.99 -6.45
C PRO A 141 3.77 5.16 -5.46
N LYS A 142 3.81 6.37 -6.02
CA LYS A 142 3.69 7.63 -5.29
C LYS A 142 2.69 8.52 -5.99
N ILE A 143 1.83 9.17 -5.21
CA ILE A 143 0.72 9.95 -5.73
C ILE A 143 0.72 11.36 -5.15
N SER A 144 0.37 12.33 -5.99
CA SER A 144 0.14 13.72 -5.57
C SER A 144 -0.95 14.33 -6.43
N GLY A 145 -2.10 14.63 -5.82
CA GLY A 145 -3.30 15.03 -6.55
C GLY A 145 -3.70 13.94 -7.55
N ASP A 146 -3.83 14.32 -8.83
CA ASP A 146 -4.21 13.41 -9.91
C ASP A 146 -3.01 12.71 -10.57
N LEU A 147 -1.79 13.01 -10.15
CA LEU A 147 -0.58 12.43 -10.76
C LEU A 147 -0.08 11.25 -9.95
N LEU A 148 -0.04 10.08 -10.59
CA LEU A 148 0.54 8.86 -10.05
C LEU A 148 1.86 8.58 -10.77
N VAL A 149 2.92 8.38 -10.00
CA VAL A 149 4.24 7.97 -10.47
C VAL A 149 4.53 6.56 -9.96
N TYR A 150 5.17 5.72 -10.77
CA TYR A 150 5.55 4.37 -10.40
C TYR A 150 6.84 3.93 -11.10
N LEU A 151 7.49 2.90 -10.55
CA LEU A 151 8.66 2.27 -11.14
C LEU A 151 8.22 1.09 -12.02
N SER A 152 8.65 1.09 -13.29
CA SER A 152 8.41 0.00 -14.24
C SER A 152 9.72 -0.60 -14.72
N TYR A 153 9.77 -1.93 -14.78
CA TYR A 153 10.86 -2.67 -15.40
C TYR A 153 10.53 -3.15 -16.82
N ALA A 154 9.41 -2.70 -17.40
CA ALA A 154 8.94 -3.12 -18.72
C ALA A 154 9.86 -2.70 -19.89
N THR A 155 10.70 -1.69 -19.69
CA THR A 155 11.59 -1.15 -20.73
C THR A 155 12.96 -1.83 -20.79
N GLY A 156 13.21 -2.83 -19.93
CA GLY A 156 14.54 -3.44 -19.77
C GLY A 156 15.51 -2.56 -18.96
N GLY A 157 16.62 -3.16 -18.50
CA GLY A 157 17.62 -2.47 -17.67
C GLY A 157 17.22 -2.36 -16.19
N TRP A 158 17.58 -1.24 -15.54
CA TRP A 158 17.41 -1.00 -14.10
C TRP A 158 16.02 -0.47 -13.69
N GLY A 159 15.07 -0.46 -14.62
CA GLY A 159 13.75 0.16 -14.44
C GLY A 159 13.73 1.65 -14.80
N ALA A 160 12.53 2.19 -14.99
CA ALA A 160 12.27 3.58 -15.33
C ALA A 160 11.09 4.12 -14.52
N LEU A 161 11.12 5.42 -14.21
CA LEU A 161 9.98 6.11 -13.62
C LEU A 161 8.96 6.44 -14.71
N TRP A 162 7.71 6.06 -14.46
CA TRP A 162 6.56 6.38 -15.30
C TRP A 162 5.58 7.23 -14.54
N MET A 163 4.79 8.02 -15.26
CA MET A 163 3.76 8.87 -14.69
C MET A 163 2.46 8.70 -15.47
N VAL A 164 1.34 8.71 -14.76
CA VAL A 164 -0.01 8.69 -15.32
C VAL A 164 -0.87 9.75 -14.67
N ASP A 165 -1.70 10.41 -15.48
CA ASP A 165 -2.77 11.28 -15.01
C ASP A 165 -4.03 10.43 -14.75
N LEU A 166 -4.50 10.44 -13.51
CA LEU A 166 -5.63 9.65 -13.05
C LEU A 166 -6.98 10.14 -13.59
N LYS A 167 -7.06 11.36 -14.12
CA LYS A 167 -8.26 11.86 -14.81
C LYS A 167 -8.61 11.05 -16.05
N LYS A 168 -7.64 10.32 -16.61
CA LYS A 168 -7.92 9.35 -17.68
C LYS A 168 -8.89 8.24 -17.25
N TYR A 169 -8.87 7.86 -15.98
CA TYR A 169 -9.74 6.81 -15.44
C TYR A 169 -11.05 7.37 -14.87
N TRP A 170 -11.00 8.57 -14.30
CA TRP A 170 -12.15 9.26 -13.74
C TRP A 170 -12.18 10.72 -14.21
N PRO A 171 -12.70 11.01 -15.42
CA PRO A 171 -12.85 12.37 -15.89
C PRO A 171 -13.89 13.12 -15.05
N ASP A 172 -13.66 14.43 -14.87
CA ASP A 172 -14.54 15.37 -14.14
C ASP A 172 -15.94 15.47 -14.77
#